data_AF-A0A945JHR1-F1
#
_entry.id   AF-A0A945JHR1-F1
#
_cell.length_a   1.000
_cell.length_b   1.000
_cell.length_c   1.000
_cell.angle_alpha   90.00
_cell.angle_beta   90.00
_cell.angle_gamma   90.00
#
_symmetry.space_group_name_H-M   'P 1'
#
loop_
_entity.id
_entity.type
_entity.pdbx_description
1 polymer ?
#
loop_
_entity_poly.entity_id
_entity_poly.type
_entity_poly.pdbx_seq_one_letter_code
_entity_poly.pdbx_strand_id
1 'polypeptide(L)' 'VGHGETLDETAILTHCTNHLAKFKQPKIIRFVDTIPKTPAGKVQKPLLREAYLKDNGLS' A
#
# COMPACT_ATOMS: atom_id res chain seq x y z
N VAL A 1 17.32 -18.94 11.78
CA VAL A 1 17.10 -17.54 11.35
C VAL A 1 16.34 -17.56 10.03
N GLY A 2 15.08 -17.14 10.00
CA GLY A 2 14.32 -17.08 8.75
C GLY A 2 14.92 -15.99 7.87
N HIS A 3 15.26 -16.31 6.62
CA HIS A 3 15.73 -15.31 5.66
C HIS A 3 14.57 -14.35 5.38
N GLY A 4 14.63 -13.15 5.95
CA GLY A 4 13.69 -12.08 5.60
C GLY A 4 14.07 -11.54 4.24
N GLU A 5 13.41 -12.01 3.18
CA GLU A 5 13.49 -11.36 1.88
C GLU A 5 12.94 -9.94 2.03
N THR A 6 13.74 -8.95 1.62
CA THR A 6 13.32 -7.55 1.63
C THR A 6 12.29 -7.38 0.51
N LEU A 7 11.03 -7.20 0.88
CA LEU A 7 9.96 -6.93 -0.07
C LEU A 7 10.04 -5.45 -0.48
N ASP A 8 10.24 -5.20 -1.78
CA ASP A 8 10.22 -3.87 -2.36
C ASP A 8 8.98 -3.65 -3.26
N GLU A 9 8.81 -2.42 -3.74
CA GLU A 9 7.68 -2.05 -4.60
C GLU A 9 7.71 -2.80 -5.94
N THR A 10 8.90 -3.12 -6.45
CA THR A 10 9.09 -3.77 -7.75
C THR A 10 8.65 -5.23 -7.69
N ALA A 11 8.98 -5.92 -6.61
CA ALA A 11 8.53 -7.29 -6.34
C ALA A 11 7.00 -7.36 -6.26
N ILE A 12 6.36 -6.42 -5.54
CA ILE A 12 4.90 -6.33 -5.45
C ILE A 12 4.28 -6.05 -6.83
N LEU A 13 4.80 -5.07 -7.57
CA LEU A 13 4.27 -4.72 -8.89
C LEU A 13 4.46 -5.86 -9.90
N THR A 14 5.59 -6.56 -9.85
CA THR A 14 5.86 -7.75 -10.68
C THR A 14 4.83 -8.84 -10.39
N HIS A 15 4.58 -9.13 -9.12
CA HIS A 15 3.54 -10.07 -8.73
C HIS A 15 2.17 -9.64 -9.27
N CYS A 16 1.78 -8.38 -9.06
CA CYS A 16 0.53 -7.84 -9.63
C CYS A 16 0.49 -7.93 -11.15
N THR A 17 1.60 -7.74 -11.85
CA THR A 17 1.67 -7.81 -13.32
C THR A 17 1.40 -9.21 -13.85
N ASN A 18 1.89 -10.23 -13.15
CA ASN A 18 1.68 -11.62 -13.53
C ASN A 18 0.26 -12.12 -13.26
N HIS A 19 -0.49 -11.47 -12.37
CA HIS A 19 -1.80 -11.96 -11.90
C HIS A 19 -2.98 -11.02 -12.18
N LEU A 20 -2.73 -9.74 -12.48
CA LEU A 20 -3.76 -8.73 -12.68
C LEU A 20 -3.61 -8.06 -14.05
N ALA A 21 -4.75 -7.88 -14.71
CA ALA A 21 -4.84 -7.01 -15.88
C ALA A 21 -4.36 -5.59 -15.55
N LYS A 22 -3.75 -4.90 -16.53
CA LYS A 22 -3.09 -3.60 -16.34
C LYS A 22 -3.93 -2.55 -15.61
N PHE A 23 -5.24 -2.49 -15.88
CA PHE A 23 -6.14 -1.53 -15.24
C PHE A 23 -6.47 -1.81 -13.76
N LYS A 24 -6.14 -3.02 -13.26
CA LYS A 24 -6.31 -3.42 -11.86
C LYS A 24 -5.02 -3.30 -11.04
N GLN A 25 -3.89 -3.03 -11.69
CA GLN A 25 -2.62 -2.90 -11.00
C GLN A 25 -2.59 -1.62 -10.15
N PRO A 26 -1.96 -1.65 -8.96
CA PRO A 26 -1.82 -0.46 -8.13
C PRO A 26 -0.96 0.57 -8.87
N LYS A 27 -1.37 1.84 -8.81
CA LYS A 27 -0.57 2.96 -9.38
C LYS A 27 0.53 3.42 -8.43
N ILE A 28 0.30 3.27 -7.14
CA ILE A 28 1.19 3.71 -6.06
C ILE A 28 1.23 2.59 -5.03
N ILE A 29 2.44 2.24 -4.61
CA ILE A 29 2.71 1.30 -3.52
C ILE A 29 3.45 2.11 -2.45
N ARG A 30 3.07 1.91 -1.18
CA ARG A 30 3.69 2.61 -0.05
C ARG A 30 3.84 1.63 1.10
N PHE A 31 5.06 1.53 1.61
CA PHE A 31 5.32 0.85 2.86
C PHE A 31 5.10 1.85 4.01
N VAL A 32 4.40 1.40 5.05
CA VAL A 32 4.10 2.20 6.23
C VAL A 32 4.35 1.33 7.45
N ASP A 33 4.86 1.94 8.53
CA ASP A 33 5.11 1.20 9.77
C ASP A 33 3.81 0.69 10.40
N THR A 34 2.71 1.44 10.23
CA THR A 34 1.41 1.07 10.77
C THR A 34 0.27 1.43 9.82
N ILE A 35 -0.77 0.59 9.81
CA ILE A 35 -2.04 0.90 9.16
C ILE A 35 -2.97 1.51 10.21
N PRO A 36 -3.51 2.73 10.01
CA PRO A 36 -4.41 3.35 10.97
C PRO A 36 -5.68 2.51 11.10
N LYS A 37 -6.00 2.15 12.34
CA LYS A 37 -7.15 1.30 12.69
C LYS A 37 -7.99 1.97 13.77
N THR A 38 -9.27 1.64 13.83
CA THR A 38 -10.15 2.01 14.94
C THR A 38 -9.76 1.23 16.20
N PRO A 39 -10.26 1.60 17.40
CA PRO A 39 -10.06 0.80 18.61
C PRO A 39 -10.53 -0.66 18.46
N ALA A 40 -11.54 -0.90 17.63
CA ALA A 40 -12.02 -2.25 17.28
C ALA A 40 -11.20 -2.95 16.18
N GLY A 41 -10.08 -2.36 15.74
CA GLY A 41 -9.13 -2.93 14.78
C GLY A 41 -9.48 -2.75 13.30
N LYS A 42 -10.57 -2.05 12.95
CA LYS A 42 -10.97 -1.83 11.55
C LYS A 42 -10.09 -0.78 10.89
N VAL A 43 -9.67 -0.99 9.64
CA VAL A 43 -8.88 -0.01 8.88
C VAL A 43 -9.64 1.30 8.71
N GLN A 44 -9.01 2.41 9.07
CA GLN A 44 -9.54 3.76 8.89
C GLN A 44 -9.18 4.30 7.51
N LYS A 45 -9.95 3.89 6.49
CA LYS A 45 -9.76 4.35 5.09
C LYS A 45 -9.75 5.88 4.90
N PRO A 46 -10.55 6.68 5.64
CA PRO A 46 -10.50 8.14 5.50
C PRO A 46 -9.12 8.72 5.79
N LEU A 47 -8.48 8.30 6.88
CA LEU A 47 -7.12 8.75 7.24
C LEU A 47 -6.07 8.34 6.21
N LEU A 48 -6.19 7.12 5.65
CA LEU A 48 -5.33 6.69 4.54
C LEU A 48 -5.52 7.56 3.29
N ARG A 49 -6.75 7.99 3.00
CA ARG A 49 -7.06 8.86 1.87
C ARG A 49 -6.50 10.27 2.08
N GLU A 50 -6.65 10.82 3.28
CA GLU A 50 -6.08 12.13 3.63
C GLU A 50 -4.55 12.13 3.51
N ALA A 51 -3.89 11.10 4.06
CA ALA A 51 -2.45 10.92 3.90
C ALA A 51 -2.05 10.85 2.41
N TYR A 52 -2.78 10.08 1.60
CA TYR A 52 -2.55 10.01 0.15
C TYR A 52 -2.70 11.38 -0.52
N LEU A 53 -3.77 12.14 -0.23
CA LEU A 53 -4.01 13.44 -0.87
C LEU A 53 -2.91 14.43 -0.52
N LYS A 54 -2.54 14.51 0.76
CA LYS A 54 -1.47 15.39 1.26
C LYS A 54 -0.13 15.04 0.62
N ASP A 55 0.22 13.76 0.60
CA ASP A 55 1.49 13.27 0.04
C ASP A 55 1.65 13.56 -1.47
N ASN A 56 0.53 13.71 -2.18
CA ASN A 56 0.51 13.99 -3.61
C ASN A 56 0.17 15.47 -3.93
N GLY A 57 0.07 16.35 -2.92
CA GLY A 57 -0.24 17.76 -3.11
C GLY A 57 -1.64 18.03 -3.68
N LEU A 58 -2.61 17.14 -3.40
CA LEU A 58 -3.98 17.18 -3.91
C LEU A 58 -4.99 17.69 -2.86
N SER A 59 -4.51 18.23 -1.75
CA SER A 59 -5.29 18.70 -0.59
C SER A 59 -5.32 20.21 -0.47
#